data_AF-A0A7X5ZT68-F1
#
_entry.id   AF-A0A7X5ZT68-F1
#
_cell.length_a   1.000
_cell.length_b   1.000
_cell.length_c   1.000
_cell.angle_alpha   90.00
_cell.angle_beta   90.00
_cell.angle_gamma   90.00
#
_symmetry.space_group_name_H-M   'P 1'
#
loop_
_entity.id
_entity.type
_entity.pdbx_description
1 polymer ?
#
loop_
_entity_poly.entity_id
_entity_poly.type
_entity_poly.pdbx_seq_one_letter_code
_entity_poly.pdbx_strand_id
1 'polypeptide(L)'
;MNDPRPSTGLGTTHTILTRSQWHALDDVLAEMCRLTSGSLEYLHDTGRGILETCRPSTWYTPAVADYDTLLWSAIHEAIGSLAHLEEAAPGDTTAIRAAGLDLRRLSRRMLAYPAPAQGDFA
;
A
#
# COMPACT_ATOMS: atom_id res chain seq x y z
N MET A 1 49.08 -18.15 -18.77
CA MET A 1 47.94 -19.10 -18.77
C MET A 1 47.02 -18.65 -17.65
N ASN A 2 45.82 -18.20 -18.03
CA ASN A 2 45.00 -17.28 -17.23
C ASN A 2 44.28 -17.95 -16.06
N ASP A 3 44.28 -17.23 -14.95
CA ASP A 3 43.40 -17.37 -13.78
C ASP A 3 41.94 -17.05 -14.19
N PRO A 4 40.95 -17.91 -13.91
CA PRO A 4 39.55 -17.51 -14.02
C PRO A 4 39.11 -16.90 -12.69
N ARG A 5 39.08 -15.57 -12.61
CA ARG A 5 38.32 -14.88 -11.57
C ARG A 5 36.83 -15.18 -11.76
N PRO A 6 36.08 -15.62 -10.74
CA PRO A 6 34.63 -15.53 -10.81
C PRO A 6 34.23 -14.06 -10.73
N SER A 7 33.71 -13.54 -11.85
CA SER A 7 32.96 -12.29 -11.89
C SER A 7 31.64 -12.51 -11.16
N THR A 8 31.64 -12.35 -9.84
CA THR A 8 30.41 -12.33 -9.05
C THR A 8 29.71 -11.00 -9.34
N GLY A 9 28.89 -11.00 -10.40
CA GLY A 9 27.92 -9.95 -10.62
C GLY A 9 27.01 -9.88 -9.40
N LEU A 10 26.98 -8.72 -8.74
CA LEU A 10 25.97 -8.38 -7.75
C LEU A 10 24.61 -8.49 -8.46
N GLY A 11 23.93 -9.62 -8.31
CA GLY A 11 22.54 -9.75 -8.70
C GLY A 11 21.75 -8.73 -7.89
N THR A 12 21.32 -7.65 -8.51
CA THR A 12 20.41 -6.70 -7.88
C THR A 12 19.12 -7.45 -7.57
N THR A 13 18.90 -7.72 -6.28
CA THR A 13 17.63 -8.25 -5.78
C THR A 13 16.59 -7.15 -5.93
N HIS A 14 15.94 -7.08 -7.08
CA HIS A 14 14.84 -6.16 -7.31
C HIS A 14 13.61 -6.67 -6.56
N THR A 15 13.12 -5.89 -5.59
CA THR A 15 11.87 -6.19 -4.88
C THR A 15 10.69 -6.08 -5.85
N ILE A 16 9.91 -7.16 -5.99
CA ILE A 16 8.66 -7.14 -6.76
C ILE A 16 7.59 -6.48 -5.90
N LEU A 17 6.92 -5.46 -6.44
CA LEU A 17 5.81 -4.79 -5.75
C LEU A 17 4.65 -5.77 -5.51
N THR A 18 4.12 -5.78 -4.30
CA THR A 18 2.83 -6.42 -4.04
C THR A 18 1.69 -5.57 -4.60
N ARG A 19 0.51 -6.19 -4.79
CA ARG A 19 -0.68 -5.48 -5.27
C ARG A 19 -1.09 -4.33 -4.35
N SER A 20 -0.94 -4.51 -3.04
CA SER A 20 -1.26 -3.49 -2.05
C SER A 20 -0.28 -2.32 -2.08
N GLN A 21 1.02 -2.59 -2.25
CA GLN A 21 2.04 -1.54 -2.41
C GLN A 21 1.81 -0.72 -3.68
N TRP A 22 1.45 -1.37 -4.78
CA TRP A 22 1.11 -0.69 -6.04
C TRP A 22 -0.07 0.27 -5.85
N HIS A 23 -1.18 -0.18 -5.25
CA HIS A 23 -2.32 0.69 -4.99
C HIS A 23 -2.02 1.81 -3.99
N ALA A 24 -1.18 1.56 -2.99
CA ALA A 24 -0.76 2.59 -2.04
C ALA A 24 0.05 3.71 -2.72
N LEU A 25 0.90 3.37 -3.68
CA LEU A 25 1.66 4.35 -4.46
C LEU A 25 0.75 5.19 -5.37
N ASP A 26 -0.22 4.55 -6.05
CA ASP A 26 -1.23 5.25 -6.85
C ASP A 26 -2.05 6.24 -5.98
N ASP A 27 -2.46 5.83 -4.79
CA ASP A 27 -3.17 6.68 -3.84
C ASP A 27 -2.34 7.90 -3.37
N VAL A 28 -1.03 7.73 -3.16
CA VAL A 28 -0.14 8.84 -2.77
C VAL A 28 -0.03 9.86 -3.88
N LEU A 29 0.08 9.41 -5.13
CA LEU A 29 0.12 10.30 -6.29
C LEU A 29 -1.21 11.07 -6.40
N ALA A 30 -2.35 10.37 -6.29
CA ALA A 30 -3.67 11.00 -6.38
C ALA A 30 -3.88 12.06 -5.28
N GLU A 31 -3.40 11.77 -4.07
CA GLU A 31 -3.47 12.69 -2.94
C GLU A 31 -2.58 13.93 -3.13
N MET A 32 -1.40 13.76 -3.68
CA MET A 32 -0.50 14.88 -4.02
C MET A 32 -1.14 15.80 -5.07
N CYS A 33 -1.80 15.25 -6.09
CA CYS A 33 -2.58 16.03 -7.05
C CYS A 33 -3.72 16.80 -6.36
N ARG A 34 -4.44 16.16 -5.44
CA ARG A 34 -5.53 16.79 -4.68
C ARG A 34 -5.05 17.93 -3.78
N LEU A 35 -3.97 17.73 -3.02
CA LEU A 35 -3.40 18.74 -2.11
C LEU A 35 -2.87 19.96 -2.85
N THR A 36 -2.39 19.76 -4.08
CA THR A 36 -1.88 20.82 -4.93
C THR A 36 -2.96 21.46 -5.79
N SER A 37 -4.24 21.12 -5.55
CA SER A 37 -5.39 21.58 -6.34
C SER A 37 -5.19 21.40 -7.85
N GLY A 38 -4.54 20.30 -8.26
CA GLY A 38 -4.24 19.99 -9.66
C GLY A 38 -3.01 20.71 -10.23
N SER A 39 -2.35 21.60 -9.49
CA SER A 39 -1.17 22.31 -10.02
C SER A 39 0.00 21.38 -10.37
N LEU A 40 0.03 20.17 -9.80
CA LEU A 40 1.01 19.12 -10.11
C LEU A 40 0.39 17.89 -10.81
N GLU A 41 -0.73 18.05 -11.53
CA GLU A 41 -1.38 16.96 -12.27
C GLU A 41 -0.43 16.23 -13.23
N TYR A 42 0.45 16.97 -13.92
CA TYR A 42 1.47 16.37 -14.78
C TYR A 42 2.41 15.41 -14.03
N LEU A 43 2.76 15.71 -12.78
CA LEU A 43 3.62 14.84 -11.96
C LEU A 43 2.87 13.59 -11.50
N HIS A 44 1.58 13.73 -11.19
CA HIS A 44 0.71 12.58 -10.93
C HIS A 44 0.65 11.66 -12.14
N ASP A 45 0.38 12.20 -13.33
CA ASP A 45 0.25 11.42 -14.56
C ASP A 45 1.57 10.75 -14.95
N THR A 46 2.68 11.49 -14.82
CA THR A 46 4.03 10.95 -15.04
C THR A 46 4.35 9.83 -14.05
N GLY A 47 4.08 10.04 -12.76
CA GLY A 47 4.28 9.04 -11.71
C GLY A 47 3.44 7.79 -11.93
N ARG A 48 2.17 7.96 -12.34
CA ARG A 48 1.26 6.86 -12.67
C ARG A 48 1.74 6.08 -13.89
N GLY A 49 2.21 6.77 -14.92
CA GLY A 49 2.80 6.14 -16.10
C GLY A 49 3.98 5.23 -15.73
N ILE A 50 4.91 5.73 -14.89
CA ILE A 50 6.03 4.92 -14.39
C ILE A 50 5.53 3.73 -13.57
N LEU A 51 4.55 3.93 -12.69
CA LEU A 51 4.00 2.88 -11.84
C LEU A 51 3.33 1.75 -12.66
N GLU A 52 2.68 2.08 -13.78
CA GLU A 52 2.15 1.08 -14.72
C GLU A 52 3.27 0.31 -15.43
N THR A 53 4.43 0.92 -15.74
CA THR A 53 5.58 0.16 -16.30
C THR A 53 6.17 -0.84 -15.30
N CYS A 54 6.03 -0.56 -14.01
CA CYS A 54 6.48 -1.42 -12.92
C CYS A 54 5.43 -2.46 -12.50
N ARG A 55 4.26 -2.49 -13.15
CA ARG A 55 3.16 -3.38 -12.79
C ARG A 55 3.54 -4.83 -13.07
N PRO A 56 3.62 -5.70 -12.03
CA PRO A 56 3.87 -7.12 -12.22
C PRO A 56 2.77 -7.78 -13.05
N SER A 57 3.15 -8.70 -13.95
CA SER A 57 2.22 -9.55 -14.70
C SER A 57 1.46 -10.52 -13.80
N THR A 58 2.05 -10.88 -12.66
CA THR A 58 1.45 -11.72 -11.61
C THR A 58 1.78 -11.12 -10.25
N TRP A 59 0.77 -10.94 -9.42
CA TRP A 59 0.94 -10.37 -8.08
C TRP A 59 1.48 -11.41 -7.10
N TYR A 60 2.48 -11.04 -6.33
CA TYR A 60 2.86 -11.80 -5.14
C TYR A 60 1.79 -11.63 -4.07
N THR A 61 1.21 -12.75 -3.62
CA THR A 61 0.25 -12.80 -2.51
C THR A 61 1.00 -13.36 -1.30
N PRO A 62 1.16 -12.58 -0.21
CA PRO A 62 1.73 -13.09 1.04
C PRO A 62 0.91 -14.28 1.56
N ALA A 63 1.52 -15.15 2.35
CA ALA A 63 0.79 -16.24 3.01
C ALA A 63 -0.36 -15.69 3.88
N VAL A 64 -1.51 -16.35 3.86
CA VAL A 64 -2.76 -15.87 4.48
C VAL A 64 -2.60 -15.53 5.97
N ALA A 65 -1.85 -16.35 6.73
CA ALA A 65 -1.62 -16.14 8.16
C ALA A 65 -0.82 -14.86 8.48
N ASP A 66 0.15 -14.51 7.64
CA ASP A 66 0.91 -13.26 7.78
C ASP A 66 0.03 -12.05 7.40
N TYR A 67 -0.86 -12.23 6.44
CA TYR A 67 -1.78 -11.19 6.00
C TYR A 67 -2.87 -10.86 7.03
N ASP A 68 -3.42 -11.88 7.71
CA ASP A 68 -4.40 -11.68 8.79
C ASP A 68 -3.80 -10.91 9.96
N THR A 69 -2.58 -11.24 10.36
CA THR A 69 -1.87 -10.55 11.46
C THR A 69 -1.62 -9.08 11.11
N LEU A 70 -1.19 -8.80 9.87
CA LEU A 70 -0.97 -7.45 9.38
C LEU A 70 -2.29 -6.66 9.26
N LEU A 71 -3.37 -7.30 8.83
CA LEU A 71 -4.68 -6.67 8.72
C LEU A 71 -5.22 -6.30 10.10
N TRP A 72 -5.15 -7.22 11.06
CA TRP A 72 -5.57 -6.96 12.43
C TRP A 72 -4.75 -5.87 13.11
N SER A 73 -3.43 -5.85 12.91
CA SER A 73 -2.57 -4.78 13.42
C SER A 73 -3.00 -3.42 12.85
N ALA A 74 -3.26 -3.35 11.54
CA ALA A 74 -3.69 -2.12 10.88
C ALA A 74 -5.07 -1.64 11.34
N ILE A 75 -6.00 -2.56 11.67
CA ILE A 75 -7.31 -2.23 12.25
C ILE A 75 -7.14 -1.61 13.63
N HIS A 76 -6.35 -2.23 14.52
CA HIS A 76 -6.14 -1.71 15.87
C HIS A 76 -5.44 -0.35 15.86
N GLU A 77 -4.46 -0.16 14.98
CA GLU A 77 -3.76 1.12 14.81
C GLU A 77 -4.71 2.23 14.32
N ALA A 78 -5.59 1.93 13.37
CA ALA A 78 -6.60 2.87 12.90
C ALA A 78 -7.58 3.25 14.04
N ILE A 79 -8.04 2.28 14.83
CA ILE A 79 -8.92 2.54 15.99
C ILE A 79 -8.22 3.43 17.03
N GLY A 80 -6.97 3.10 17.38
CA GLY A 80 -6.18 3.90 18.33
C GLY A 80 -5.96 5.33 17.84
N SER A 81 -5.68 5.51 16.54
CA SER A 81 -5.50 6.83 15.94
C SER A 81 -6.78 7.67 15.98
N LEU A 82 -7.95 7.06 15.76
CA LEU A 82 -9.23 7.76 15.86
C LEU A 82 -9.57 8.15 17.31
N ALA A 83 -9.31 7.26 18.27
CA ALA A 83 -9.50 7.56 19.68
C ALA A 83 -8.59 8.71 20.12
N HIS A 84 -7.33 8.70 19.70
CA HIS A 84 -6.40 9.79 19.97
C HIS A 84 -6.82 11.12 19.32
N LEU A 85 -7.34 11.07 18.09
CA LEU A 85 -7.85 12.24 17.39
C LEU A 85 -9.03 12.90 18.12
N GLU A 86 -9.97 12.09 18.62
CA GLU A 86 -11.12 12.57 19.40
C GLU A 86 -10.69 13.24 20.71
N GLU A 87 -9.70 12.66 21.40
CA GLU A 87 -9.21 13.17 22.68
C GLU A 87 -8.30 14.40 22.52
N ALA A 88 -7.37 14.39 21.55
CA ALA A 88 -6.30 15.36 21.46
C ALA A 88 -6.55 16.48 20.43
N ALA A 89 -7.38 16.26 19.41
CA ALA A 89 -7.55 17.21 18.30
C ALA A 89 -8.95 17.14 17.63
N PRO A 90 -10.06 17.22 18.39
CA PRO A 90 -11.42 17.00 17.85
C PRO A 90 -11.87 18.02 16.79
N GLY A 91 -11.19 19.17 16.68
CA GLY A 91 -11.46 20.21 15.68
C GLY A 91 -10.44 20.30 14.55
N ASP A 92 -9.37 19.50 14.58
CA ASP A 92 -8.34 19.56 13.54
C ASP A 92 -8.84 18.87 12.26
N THR A 93 -9.45 19.69 11.39
CA THR A 93 -9.96 19.25 10.09
C THR A 93 -8.91 18.60 9.19
N THR A 94 -7.62 18.92 9.36
CA THR A 94 -6.53 18.31 8.61
C THR A 94 -6.26 16.91 9.12
N ALA A 95 -6.16 16.74 10.44
CA ALA A 95 -5.98 15.44 11.07
C ALA A 95 -7.19 14.50 10.86
N ILE A 96 -8.42 15.03 10.95
CA ILE A 96 -9.66 14.30 10.64
C ILE A 96 -9.65 13.79 9.19
N ARG A 97 -9.24 14.64 8.24
CA ARG A 97 -9.17 14.25 6.83
C ARG A 97 -8.09 13.19 6.59
N ALA A 98 -6.93 13.31 7.23
CA ALA A 98 -5.86 12.31 7.15
C ALA A 98 -6.34 10.94 7.68
N ALA A 99 -6.95 10.90 8.87
CA ALA A 99 -7.50 9.68 9.44
C ALA A 99 -8.58 9.04 8.55
N GLY A 100 -9.44 9.84 7.92
CA GLY A 100 -10.44 9.36 6.96
C GLY A 100 -9.83 8.71 5.71
N LEU A 101 -8.70 9.22 5.21
CA LEU A 101 -7.98 8.64 4.08
C LEU A 101 -7.35 7.29 4.44
N ASP A 102 -6.75 7.19 5.62
CA ASP A 102 -6.14 5.94 6.08
C ASP A 102 -7.19 4.85 6.34
N LEU A 103 -8.35 5.21 6.90
CA LEU A 103 -9.50 4.31 6.98
C LEU A 103 -9.99 3.85 5.61
N ARG A 104 -10.04 4.75 4.61
CA ARG A 104 -10.44 4.39 3.24
C ARG A 104 -9.43 3.47 2.55
N ARG A 105 -8.15 3.58 2.90
CA ARG A 105 -7.10 2.65 2.44
C ARG A 105 -7.26 1.29 3.12
N LEU A 106 -7.50 1.28 4.44
CA LEU A 106 -7.76 0.05 5.19
C LEU A 106 -9.01 -0.68 4.68
N SER A 107 -10.13 0.01 4.46
CA SER A 107 -11.36 -0.61 3.96
C SER A 107 -11.20 -1.23 2.58
N ARG A 108 -10.43 -0.60 1.67
CA ARG A 108 -10.09 -1.19 0.37
C ARG A 108 -9.24 -2.45 0.51
N ARG A 109 -8.30 -2.49 1.46
CA ARG A 109 -7.53 -3.71 1.78
C ARG A 109 -8.44 -4.83 2.32
N MET A 110 -9.41 -4.48 3.16
CA MET A 110 -10.41 -5.43 3.67
C MET A 110 -11.33 -5.96 2.56
N LEU A 111 -11.76 -5.13 1.60
CA LEU A 111 -12.59 -5.57 0.47
C LEU A 111 -11.84 -6.46 -0.52
N ALA A 112 -10.53 -6.27 -0.64
CA ALA A 112 -9.67 -7.12 -1.45
C ALA A 112 -9.33 -8.46 -0.76
N TYR A 113 -9.81 -8.67 0.48
CA TYR A 113 -9.65 -9.92 1.20
C TYR A 113 -10.52 -11.00 0.54
N PRO A 114 -9.94 -12.13 0.10
CA PRO A 114 -10.76 -13.23 -0.39
C PRO A 114 -11.64 -13.71 0.76
N ALA A 115 -12.96 -13.80 0.52
CA ALA A 115 -13.85 -14.45 1.47
C ALA A 115 -13.26 -15.83 1.81
N PRO A 116 -13.24 -16.24 3.09
CA PRO A 116 -12.79 -17.59 3.43
C PRO A 116 -13.56 -18.55 2.52
N ALA A 117 -12.83 -19.39 1.80
CA ALA A 117 -13.45 -20.43 0.98
C ALA A 117 -14.44 -21.14 1.89
N GLN A 118 -15.74 -21.05 1.56
CA GLN A 118 -16.76 -21.86 2.20
C GLN A 118 -16.45 -23.30 1.77
N GLY A 119 -15.56 -23.95 2.51
CA GLY A 119 -15.10 -25.30 2.29
C GLY A 119 -15.59 -26.18 3.42
N ASP A 120 -16.65 -26.93 3.13
CA ASP A 120 -17.00 -28.24 3.67
C ASP A 120 -16.73 -28.49 5.15
N PHE A 121 -17.70 -28.11 5.99
CA PHE A 121 -18.03 -28.97 7.13
C PHE A 121 -18.94 -30.09 6.61
N ALA A 122 -18.31 -31.18 6.17
CA ALA A 122 -18.94 -32.49 6.08
C ALA A 122 -18.81 -33.22 7.42
#